data_AF-A0A391PHK5-F1
#
_entry.id   AF-A0A391PHK5-F1
#
_cell.length_a   1.000
_cell.length_b   1.000
_cell.length_c   1.000
_cell.angle_alpha   90.00
_cell.angle_beta   90.00
_cell.angle_gamma   90.00
#
_symmetry.space_group_name_H-M   'P 1'
#
loop_
_entity.id
_entity.type
_entity.pdbx_description
1 polymer ?
#
loop_
_entity_poly.entity_id
_entity_poly.type
_entity_poly.pdbx_seq_one_letter_code
_entity_poly.pdbx_strand_id
1 'polypeptide(L)'
;MDPAGELMTDIPVTGAVAEYRGQRFRILFSGTDWVALNVGPDVELPDAFARGESPTEPGHYEPWAKVPRSALDGFIQVSVSATLAGHTVSLRRRLRDGRIGVEFVGPPHIAREMGLDGDQHQGWTGLVDPDDLHDIQVEETRRG
;
A
#
# COMPACT_ATOMS: atom_id res chain seq x y z
N MET A 1 12.73 18.33 14.16
CA MET A 1 12.50 16.88 14.12
C MET A 1 11.87 16.63 12.77
N ASP A 2 12.67 16.16 11.81
CA ASP A 2 12.23 15.90 10.45
C ASP A 2 11.24 14.72 10.47
N PRO A 3 9.96 14.89 10.07
CA PRO A 3 9.02 13.78 9.97
C PRO A 3 9.35 12.84 8.80
N ALA A 4 10.39 13.13 8.02
CA ALA A 4 10.91 12.27 6.96
C ALA A 4 11.67 11.04 7.49
N GLY A 5 11.98 10.98 8.79
CA GLY A 5 12.86 9.96 9.39
C GLY A 5 12.20 8.65 9.84
N GLU A 6 10.87 8.55 9.84
CA GLU A 6 10.16 7.36 10.40
C GLU A 6 9.57 6.42 9.35
N LEU A 7 9.80 6.68 8.06
CA LEU A 7 9.30 5.85 6.95
C LEU A 7 10.35 4.88 6.36
N MET A 8 11.59 4.83 6.89
CA MET A 8 12.68 4.03 6.32
C MET A 8 12.98 2.71 7.05
N THR A 9 12.22 2.34 8.08
CA THR A 9 12.42 1.06 8.78
C THR A 9 11.56 -0.08 8.20
N ASP A 10 10.66 0.24 7.27
CA ASP A 10 9.67 -0.70 6.73
C ASP A 10 9.67 -0.69 5.20
N ILE A 11 9.63 -1.87 4.57
CA ILE A 11 9.52 -2.00 3.10
C ILE A 11 8.20 -1.35 2.63
N PRO A 12 8.26 -0.33 1.75
CA PRO A 12 7.06 0.32 1.23
C PRO A 12 6.28 -0.61 0.29
N VAL A 13 5.00 -0.35 0.10
CA VAL A 13 4.14 -1.12 -0.82
C VAL A 13 3.34 -0.21 -1.73
N THR A 14 2.98 -0.73 -2.89
CA THR A 14 2.15 -0.06 -3.90
C THR A 14 0.81 0.35 -3.29
N GLY A 15 0.39 1.59 -3.53
CA GLY A 15 -0.87 2.10 -3.02
C GLY A 15 -1.14 3.54 -3.43
N ALA A 16 -2.39 3.96 -3.24
CA ALA A 16 -2.75 5.36 -3.37
C ALA A 16 -2.56 6.07 -2.03
N VAL A 17 -2.04 7.29 -2.08
CA VAL A 17 -1.77 8.16 -0.94
C VAL A 17 -2.48 9.49 -1.18
N ALA A 18 -3.08 10.05 -0.14
CA ALA A 18 -3.61 11.40 -0.14
C ALA A 18 -2.71 12.32 0.70
N GLU A 19 -2.55 13.55 0.25
CA GLU A 19 -1.98 14.62 1.04
C GLU A 19 -3.13 15.40 1.71
N TYR A 20 -3.06 15.56 3.03
CA TYR A 20 -4.02 16.31 3.83
C TYR A 20 -3.27 17.20 4.81
N ARG A 21 -3.40 18.51 4.66
CA ARG A 21 -2.73 19.54 5.48
C ARG A 21 -1.22 19.30 5.61
N GLY A 22 -0.59 18.92 4.51
CA GLY A 22 0.85 18.62 4.43
C GLY A 22 1.27 17.26 5.00
N GLN A 23 0.33 16.40 5.43
CA GLN A 23 0.61 15.03 5.87
C GLN A 23 0.15 14.02 4.81
N ARG A 24 0.84 12.88 4.73
CA ARG A 24 0.54 11.81 3.77
C ARG A 24 -0.17 10.66 4.47
N PHE A 25 -1.30 10.24 3.94
CA PHE A 25 -2.08 9.12 4.44
C PHE A 25 -2.37 8.11 3.34
N ARG A 26 -2.24 6.82 3.64
CA ARG A 26 -2.64 5.77 2.72
C ARG A 26 -4.16 5.81 2.52
N ILE A 27 -4.60 5.70 1.28
CA ILE A 27 -6.01 5.55 0.93
C ILE A 27 -6.36 4.07 1.01
N LEU A 28 -7.36 3.73 1.82
CA LEU A 28 -7.87 2.35 1.91
C LEU A 28 -8.93 2.08 0.84
N PHE A 29 -9.87 3.01 0.69
CA PHE A 29 -10.93 2.95 -0.30
C PHE A 29 -11.50 4.36 -0.51
N SER A 30 -12.24 4.58 -1.60
CA SER A 30 -12.79 5.90 -1.91
C SER A 30 -14.14 5.81 -2.59
N GLY A 31 -14.93 6.88 -2.48
CA GLY A 31 -16.12 7.13 -3.26
C GLY A 31 -15.92 8.31 -4.20
N THR A 32 -16.98 8.72 -4.89
CA THR A 32 -16.93 9.82 -5.87
C THR A 32 -16.40 11.14 -5.27
N ASP A 33 -16.84 11.48 -4.07
CA ASP A 33 -16.63 12.78 -3.41
C ASP A 33 -15.87 12.69 -2.08
N TRP A 34 -15.50 11.48 -1.63
CA TRP A 34 -14.79 11.26 -0.37
C TRP A 34 -13.72 10.18 -0.47
N VAL A 35 -12.82 10.15 0.50
CA VAL A 35 -11.71 9.19 0.62
C VAL A 35 -11.63 8.68 2.06
N ALA A 36 -11.45 7.38 2.24
CA ALA A 36 -11.11 6.79 3.53
C ALA A 36 -9.59 6.69 3.66
N LEU A 37 -9.04 7.46 4.59
CA LEU A 37 -7.63 7.50 4.94
C LEU A 37 -7.35 6.47 6.05
N ASN A 38 -6.21 5.79 5.98
CA ASN A 38 -5.69 4.95 7.05
C ASN A 38 -5.06 5.86 8.11
N VAL A 39 -5.72 5.99 9.26
CA VAL A 39 -5.34 6.97 10.30
C VAL A 39 -5.69 6.39 11.66
N GLY A 40 -4.79 6.54 12.62
CA GLY A 40 -5.00 6.11 14.00
C GLY A 40 -6.18 6.84 14.67
N PRO A 41 -6.80 6.26 15.70
CA PRO A 41 -7.95 6.87 16.37
C PRO A 41 -7.62 8.26 16.95
N ASP A 42 -6.36 8.50 17.33
CA ASP A 42 -5.88 9.72 17.97
C ASP A 42 -5.51 10.84 16.97
N VAL A 43 -5.48 10.56 15.66
CA VAL A 43 -5.18 11.58 14.65
C VAL A 43 -6.43 12.41 14.39
N GLU A 44 -6.38 13.69 14.74
CA GLU A 44 -7.47 14.64 14.46
C GLU A 44 -7.48 15.04 12.99
N LEU A 45 -8.66 14.86 12.37
CA LEU A 45 -8.95 15.31 11.01
C LEU A 45 -10.23 16.15 11.08
N PRO A 46 -10.13 17.48 11.18
CA PRO A 46 -11.30 18.35 11.36
C PRO A 46 -12.38 18.20 10.28
N ASP A 47 -11.99 17.82 9.07
CA ASP A 47 -12.88 17.61 7.94
C ASP A 47 -13.46 16.19 7.89
N ALA A 48 -13.11 15.31 8.84
CA ALA A 48 -13.61 13.95 8.86
C ALA A 48 -15.07 13.88 9.30
N PHE A 49 -15.91 13.27 8.46
CA PHE A 49 -17.35 13.13 8.73
C PHE A 49 -17.75 11.71 9.14
N ALA A 50 -16.84 10.74 9.05
CA ALA A 50 -17.05 9.38 9.55
C ALA A 50 -15.73 8.72 9.91
N ARG A 51 -15.78 7.78 10.85
CA ARG A 51 -14.67 6.91 11.23
C ARG A 51 -15.16 5.48 11.38
N GLY A 52 -14.25 4.54 11.30
CA GLY A 52 -14.52 3.15 11.56
C GLY A 52 -13.26 2.31 11.43
N GLU A 53 -13.45 1.01 11.34
CA GLU A 53 -12.38 0.07 11.14
C GLU A 53 -12.68 -0.80 9.91
N SER A 54 -11.65 -1.26 9.22
CA SER A 54 -11.78 -2.17 8.10
C SER A 54 -10.89 -3.40 8.32
N PRO A 55 -11.39 -4.61 8.02
CA PRO A 55 -10.58 -5.81 8.16
C PRO A 55 -9.40 -5.76 7.18
N THR A 56 -8.19 -5.99 7.68
CA THR A 56 -6.98 -6.08 6.85
C THR A 56 -6.43 -7.50 6.80
N GLU A 57 -6.61 -8.25 7.89
CA GLU A 57 -6.29 -9.66 8.02
C GLU A 57 -7.36 -10.36 8.88
N PRO A 58 -7.46 -11.71 8.87
CA PRO A 58 -8.37 -12.43 9.75
C PRO A 58 -8.15 -12.05 11.23
N GLY A 59 -9.16 -11.46 11.86
CA GLY A 59 -9.09 -11.01 13.25
C GLY A 59 -8.39 -9.66 13.48
N HIS A 60 -7.96 -8.98 12.42
CA HIS A 60 -7.29 -7.68 12.51
C HIS A 60 -8.00 -6.62 11.69
N TYR A 61 -8.15 -5.46 12.31
CA TYR A 61 -8.82 -4.30 11.74
C TYR A 61 -7.90 -3.09 11.84
N GLU A 62 -7.93 -2.25 10.81
CA GLU A 62 -7.23 -0.98 10.81
C GLU A 62 -8.22 0.19 10.86
N PRO A 63 -7.92 1.22 11.68
CA PRO A 63 -8.76 2.40 11.78
C PRO A 63 -8.67 3.26 10.53
N TRP A 64 -9.79 3.89 10.20
CA TRP A 64 -9.87 4.83 9.10
C TRP A 64 -10.76 6.03 9.43
N ALA A 65 -10.54 7.11 8.68
CA ALA A 65 -11.37 8.30 8.70
C ALA A 65 -11.74 8.70 7.26
N LYS A 66 -13.02 9.03 7.04
CA LYS A 66 -13.50 9.56 5.77
C LYS A 66 -13.45 11.08 5.76
N VAL A 67 -12.82 11.64 4.74
CA VAL A 67 -12.76 13.08 4.47
C VAL A 67 -13.29 13.40 3.06
N PRO A 68 -13.85 14.60 2.83
CA PRO A 68 -14.20 15.06 1.49
C PRO A 68 -12.94 15.17 0.61
N ARG A 69 -13.05 14.84 -0.68
CA ARG A 69 -11.94 15.00 -1.63
C ARG A 69 -11.46 16.45 -1.73
N SER A 70 -12.37 17.41 -1.56
CA SER A 70 -12.06 18.84 -1.58
C SER A 70 -11.21 19.33 -0.40
N ALA A 71 -11.07 18.51 0.65
CA ALA A 71 -10.23 18.82 1.80
C ALA A 71 -8.78 18.30 1.65
N LEU A 72 -8.50 17.57 0.56
CA LEU A 72 -7.19 17.00 0.28
C LEU A 72 -6.36 17.96 -0.59
N ASP A 73 -5.07 18.04 -0.29
CA ASP A 73 -4.10 18.87 -1.03
C ASP A 73 -3.69 18.21 -2.35
N GLY A 74 -3.79 16.88 -2.44
CA GLY A 74 -3.43 16.13 -3.63
C GLY A 74 -3.50 14.61 -3.48
N PHE A 75 -3.31 13.93 -4.60
CA PHE A 75 -3.27 12.47 -4.70
C PHE A 75 -1.92 12.03 -5.27
N ILE A 76 -1.36 10.99 -4.67
CA ILE A 76 -0.11 10.36 -5.12
C ILE A 76 -0.40 8.89 -5.36
N GLN A 77 -0.06 8.40 -6.55
CA GLN A 77 0.06 6.98 -6.80
C GLN A 77 1.50 6.57 -6.48
N VAL A 78 1.66 5.66 -5.51
CA VAL A 78 2.95 5.04 -5.19
C VAL A 78 2.98 3.66 -5.85
N SER A 79 3.95 3.45 -6.72
CA SER A 79 4.26 2.15 -7.31
C SER A 79 5.55 1.64 -6.68
N VAL A 80 5.52 0.45 -6.10
CA VAL A 80 6.70 -0.18 -5.50
C VAL A 80 6.95 -1.51 -6.19
N SER A 81 8.17 -1.67 -6.69
CA SER A 81 8.65 -2.91 -7.28
C SER A 81 9.94 -3.36 -6.61
N ALA A 82 10.24 -4.64 -6.73
CA ALA A 82 11.48 -5.24 -6.25
C ALA A 82 11.87 -6.40 -7.15
N THR A 83 13.08 -6.91 -6.99
CA THR A 83 13.57 -8.14 -7.59
C THR A 83 13.34 -9.30 -6.63
N LEU A 84 12.70 -10.36 -7.10
CA LEU A 84 12.53 -11.65 -6.42
C LEU A 84 13.04 -12.75 -7.35
N ALA A 85 14.00 -13.55 -6.90
CA ALA A 85 14.62 -14.62 -7.70
C ALA A 85 15.06 -14.16 -9.11
N GLY A 86 15.53 -12.92 -9.25
CA GLY A 86 15.97 -12.34 -10.54
C GLY A 86 14.86 -11.72 -11.40
N HIS A 87 13.62 -11.66 -10.93
CA HIS A 87 12.47 -11.12 -11.66
C HIS A 87 11.81 -9.96 -10.94
N THR A 88 11.34 -8.97 -11.70
CA THR A 88 10.63 -7.82 -11.14
C THR A 88 9.23 -8.21 -10.70
N VAL A 89 8.91 -7.93 -9.44
CA VAL A 89 7.59 -8.11 -8.83
C VAL A 89 7.07 -6.78 -8.27
N SER A 90 5.76 -6.62 -8.21
CA SER A 90 5.11 -5.47 -7.55
C SER A 90 4.81 -5.81 -6.09
N LEU A 91 5.17 -4.93 -5.16
CA LEU A 91 4.87 -5.11 -3.74
C LEU A 91 3.49 -4.52 -3.45
N ARG A 92 2.54 -5.30 -2.95
CA ARG A 92 1.11 -4.91 -2.87
C ARG A 92 0.62 -4.66 -1.46
N ARG A 93 1.08 -5.47 -0.52
CA ARG A 93 0.71 -5.34 0.89
C ARG A 93 1.81 -5.89 1.77
N ARG A 94 1.84 -5.44 3.00
CA ARG A 94 2.64 -6.02 4.06
C ARG A 94 1.70 -6.60 5.10
N LEU A 95 2.01 -7.79 5.58
CA LEU A 95 1.30 -8.41 6.68
C LEU A 95 1.94 -8.02 8.02
N ARG A 96 1.20 -8.18 9.11
CA ARG A 96 1.70 -7.92 10.48
C ARG A 96 2.89 -8.79 10.88
N ASP A 97 2.98 -9.99 10.32
CA ASP A 97 4.12 -10.88 10.52
C ASP A 97 5.38 -10.49 9.73
N GLY A 98 5.31 -9.38 8.98
CA GLY A 98 6.43 -8.85 8.19
C GLY A 98 6.43 -9.30 6.73
N ARG A 99 5.72 -10.37 6.38
CA ARG A 99 5.72 -10.90 5.01
C ARG A 99 5.11 -9.91 4.02
N ILE A 100 5.67 -9.89 2.82
CA ILE A 100 5.22 -9.00 1.75
C ILE A 100 4.39 -9.79 0.75
N GLY A 101 3.16 -9.32 0.51
CA GLY A 101 2.34 -9.76 -0.60
C GLY A 101 2.86 -9.17 -1.90
N VAL A 102 3.27 -10.04 -2.82
CA VAL A 102 3.77 -9.66 -4.14
C VAL A 102 2.79 -10.04 -5.24
N GLU A 103 2.88 -9.32 -6.35
CA GLU A 103 2.19 -9.64 -7.60
C GLU A 103 3.21 -9.67 -8.75
N PHE A 104 3.10 -10.69 -9.59
CA PHE A 104 3.94 -10.90 -10.76
C PHE A 104 3.06 -11.10 -11.99
N VAL A 105 3.39 -10.37 -13.06
CA VAL A 105 2.77 -10.53 -14.38
C VAL A 105 3.84 -11.07 -15.32
N GLY A 106 3.72 -12.35 -15.68
CA GLY A 106 4.71 -13.00 -16.52
C GLY A 106 4.46 -14.49 -16.74
N PRO A 107 5.46 -15.21 -17.28
CA PRO A 107 5.34 -16.62 -17.64
C PRO A 107 4.99 -17.53 -16.46
N PRO A 108 4.08 -18.51 -16.63
CA PRO A 108 3.64 -19.40 -15.57
C PRO A 108 4.73 -20.27 -14.93
N HIS A 109 5.82 -20.59 -15.65
CA HIS A 109 6.89 -21.41 -15.09
C HIS A 109 7.74 -20.62 -14.11
N ILE A 110 8.07 -19.36 -14.44
CA ILE A 110 8.79 -18.42 -13.57
C ILE A 110 7.99 -18.16 -12.29
N ALA A 111 6.68 -17.93 -12.41
CA ALA A 111 5.82 -17.73 -11.25
C ALA A 111 5.87 -18.92 -10.27
N ARG A 112 5.85 -20.16 -10.78
CA ARG A 112 5.94 -21.36 -9.96
C ARG A 112 7.31 -21.55 -9.33
N GLU A 113 8.39 -21.21 -10.04
CA GLU A 113 9.76 -21.23 -9.50
C GLU A 113 9.91 -20.23 -8.33
N MET A 114 9.21 -19.11 -8.38
CA MET A 114 9.12 -18.13 -7.28
C MET A 114 8.13 -18.52 -6.17
N GLY A 115 7.44 -19.66 -6.29
CA GLY A 115 6.43 -20.10 -5.32
C GLY A 115 5.16 -19.25 -5.31
N LEU A 116 4.83 -18.58 -6.43
CA LEU A 116 3.62 -17.79 -6.57
C LEU A 116 2.46 -18.63 -7.11
N ASP A 117 1.26 -18.32 -6.62
CA ASP A 117 -0.01 -18.94 -7.00
C ASP A 117 -0.86 -17.98 -7.82
N GLY A 118 -1.66 -18.52 -8.74
CA GLY A 118 -2.59 -17.71 -9.55
C GLY A 118 -2.73 -18.23 -10.97
N ASP A 119 -3.09 -17.32 -11.88
CA ASP A 119 -3.26 -17.62 -13.29
C ASP A 119 -2.94 -16.41 -14.18
N GLN A 120 -2.85 -16.66 -15.48
CA GLN A 120 -2.51 -15.64 -16.50
C GLN A 120 -3.56 -14.51 -16.66
N HIS A 121 -4.76 -14.66 -16.09
CA HIS A 121 -5.82 -13.67 -16.16
C HIS A 121 -5.85 -12.79 -14.90
N GLN A 122 -5.58 -13.37 -13.73
CA GLN A 122 -5.61 -12.68 -12.44
C GLN A 122 -4.23 -12.20 -11.96
N GLY A 123 -3.15 -12.67 -12.60
CA GLY A 123 -1.78 -12.49 -12.15
C GLY A 123 -1.36 -13.59 -11.18
N TRP A 124 -0.06 -13.62 -10.88
CA TRP A 124 0.54 -14.53 -9.92
C TRP A 124 0.83 -13.78 -8.63
N THR A 125 0.42 -14.31 -7.49
CA THR A 125 0.55 -13.66 -6.19
C THR A 125 1.13 -14.62 -5.16
N GLY A 126 1.77 -14.06 -4.14
CA GLY A 126 2.35 -14.86 -3.07
C GLY A 126 2.76 -14.00 -1.89
N LEU A 127 3.14 -14.66 -0.80
CA LEU A 127 3.74 -14.02 0.38
C LEU A 127 5.21 -14.40 0.41
N VAL A 128 6.09 -13.42 0.49
CA VAL A 128 7.54 -13.61 0.56
C VAL A 128 8.12 -12.96 1.81
N ASP A 129 9.30 -13.44 2.21
CA ASP A 129 10.07 -12.78 3.26
C ASP A 129 10.68 -11.48 2.70
N PRO A 130 10.64 -10.36 3.45
CA PRO A 130 11.40 -9.15 3.13
C PRO A 130 12.85 -9.39 2.69
N ASP A 131 13.54 -10.35 3.30
CA ASP A 131 14.95 -10.62 3.04
C ASP A 131 15.21 -11.25 1.65
N ASP A 132 14.17 -11.82 1.03
CA ASP A 132 14.23 -12.37 -0.34
C ASP A 132 14.08 -11.28 -1.43
N LEU A 133 13.77 -10.05 -1.04
CA LEU A 133 13.56 -8.93 -1.95
C LEU A 133 14.84 -8.12 -2.13
N HIS A 134 15.15 -7.78 -3.39
CA HIS A 134 16.31 -6.99 -3.77
C HIS A 134 15.90 -5.80 -4.65
N ASP A 135 16.80 -4.83 -4.80
CA ASP A 135 16.64 -3.69 -5.72
C ASP A 135 15.29 -2.96 -5.63
N ILE A 136 14.79 -2.74 -4.40
CA ILE A 136 13.49 -2.10 -4.18
C ILE A 136 13.46 -0.71 -4.83
N GLN A 137 12.54 -0.49 -5.76
CA GLN A 137 12.30 0.78 -6.45
C GLN A 137 10.96 1.35 -6.02
N VAL A 138 10.94 2.66 -5.78
CA VAL A 138 9.73 3.42 -5.44
C VAL A 138 9.55 4.53 -6.46
N GLU A 139 8.39 4.54 -7.11
CA GLU A 139 7.99 5.58 -8.05
C GLU A 139 6.72 6.29 -7.53
N GLU A 140 6.78 7.62 -7.44
CA GLU A 140 5.63 8.45 -7.06
C GLU A 140 5.11 9.22 -8.28
N THR A 141 3.82 9.09 -8.57
CA THR A 141 3.13 9.89 -9.59
C THR A 141 2.03 10.73 -8.95
N ARG A 142 2.17 12.06 -9.01
CA ARG A 142 1.13 12.99 -8.57
C ARG A 142 -0.03 12.99 -9.57
N ARG A 143 -1.26 12.86 -9.06
CA ARG A 143 -2.49 13.02 -9.85
C ARG A 143 -3.15 14.34 -9.46
N GLY A 144 -3.19 15.26 -10.41
CA GLY A 144 -3.90 16.54 -10.32
C GLY A 144 -5.33 16.46 -10.84
#